data_AF-A0A8J7XHQ4-F1
#
_entry.id   AF-A0A8J7XHQ4-F1
#
_cell.length_a   1.000
_cell.length_b   1.000
_cell.length_c   1.000
_cell.angle_alpha   90.00
_cell.angle_beta   90.00
_cell.angle_gamma   90.00
#
_symmetry.space_group_name_H-M   'P 1'
#
loop_
_entity.id
_entity.type
_entity.pdbx_description
1 polymer ?
#
loop_
_entity_poly.entity_id
_entity_poly.type
_entity_poly.pdbx_seq_one_letter_code
_entity_poly.pdbx_strand_id
1 'polypeptide(L)'
;MPRTLYMLACLLLFSSSIAVARNPVPAKVLVTGFPAHIQNVAGWFESDPMMDPRQVPSRTHLTTLQGSDIQRFIRLYFPRTYEDLLEYEYIMLLVIEVSSFTQQQQRMMLDAIRKAGIPAISDRSVMSMAEYIAQEWAASELALAFPNDAPAVVAHRPFSFNNRLFRYVINTHPQIPPIFTPYKDFEGVETTHLIGTTCIMIPKEGAVAATYIIGDLPEGSPGAYPGPDFRAKGMFPHTLYWKYGNATTWTHTDMTGGDLYWNPAHNPYSLDMLMSEFMFAAGWDLPSDVVLLHNLRSRFSTFLATRGYIYSILDFIDKFGASTTPVVDDMKSIAENADEGKRLYLLQEYGESYSIMEVAVEQMEALRADAIRLKDRALLWVYVIEYISVTGVFMLSGFLLWTLMVRRSLYREVTVTKLRETE
;
A
#
# COMPACT_ATOMS: atom_id res chain seq x y z
N MET A 1 3.12 37.46 -60.85
CA MET A 1 3.63 38.30 -59.75
C MET A 1 2.54 38.46 -58.70
N PRO A 2 2.81 38.26 -57.39
CA PRO A 2 3.47 37.11 -56.77
C PRO A 2 2.52 36.38 -55.79
N ARG A 3 2.38 35.06 -55.96
CA ARG A 3 1.78 34.10 -55.02
C ARG A 3 2.90 33.24 -54.46
N THR A 4 3.64 33.73 -53.47
CA THR A 4 4.76 32.99 -52.85
C THR A 4 5.18 33.65 -51.53
N LEU A 5 4.33 33.64 -50.48
CA LEU A 5 4.79 34.12 -49.15
C LEU A 5 4.01 33.63 -47.91
N TYR A 6 3.33 32.47 -47.95
CA TYR A 6 2.57 31.97 -46.78
C TYR A 6 2.97 30.59 -46.26
N MET A 7 4.10 30.02 -46.70
CA MET A 7 4.50 28.65 -46.31
C MET A 7 5.75 28.59 -45.40
N LEU A 8 6.20 29.72 -44.84
CA LEU A 8 7.44 29.79 -44.05
C LEU A 8 7.27 30.22 -42.57
N ALA A 9 6.03 30.27 -42.06
CA ALA A 9 5.74 30.77 -40.70
C ALA A 9 5.10 29.74 -39.74
N CYS A 10 5.20 28.43 -40.04
CA CYS A 10 4.76 27.35 -39.13
C CYS A 10 5.92 26.48 -38.60
N LEU A 11 7.16 26.99 -38.65
CA LEU A 11 8.37 26.28 -38.24
C LEU A 11 9.00 26.83 -36.94
N LEU A 12 8.25 27.62 -36.17
CA LEU A 12 8.73 28.21 -34.93
C LEU A 12 7.90 27.72 -33.73
N LEU A 13 8.62 27.12 -32.78
CA LEU A 13 8.23 26.81 -31.41
C LEU A 13 7.66 25.40 -31.11
N PHE A 14 8.20 24.35 -31.75
CA PHE A 14 8.51 23.17 -30.93
C PHE A 14 9.79 23.49 -30.16
N SER A 15 9.66 24.30 -29.10
CA SER A 15 10.63 24.29 -28.03
C SER A 15 10.49 22.92 -27.37
N SER A 16 11.14 21.92 -27.96
CA SER A 16 11.52 20.70 -27.26
C SER A 16 12.42 21.20 -26.14
N SER A 17 11.82 21.53 -25.00
CA SER A 17 12.55 21.66 -23.75
C SER A 17 13.39 20.40 -23.68
N ILE A 18 14.70 20.55 -23.85
CA ILE A 18 15.66 19.51 -23.53
C ILE A 18 15.51 19.38 -22.02
N ALA A 19 14.52 18.59 -21.61
CA ALA A 19 14.34 18.17 -20.25
C ALA A 19 15.62 17.41 -19.97
N VAL A 20 16.54 18.04 -19.25
CA VAL A 20 17.65 17.34 -18.62
C VAL A 20 16.99 16.19 -17.90
N ALA A 21 17.22 14.97 -18.38
CA ALA A 21 16.58 13.77 -17.85
C ALA A 21 16.99 13.67 -16.39
N ARG A 22 16.17 14.21 -15.49
CA ARG A 22 16.31 13.96 -14.07
C ARG A 22 16.13 12.46 -13.92
N ASN A 23 17.02 11.83 -13.17
CA ASN A 23 16.81 10.44 -12.77
C ASN A 23 15.39 10.35 -12.21
N PRO A 24 14.55 9.47 -12.76
CA PRO A 24 13.18 9.41 -12.32
C PRO A 24 13.20 8.95 -10.86
N VAL A 25 12.54 9.72 -10.00
CA VAL A 25 12.43 9.44 -8.57
C VAL A 25 10.99 9.03 -8.27
N PRO A 26 10.77 8.16 -7.27
CA PRO A 26 9.42 7.85 -6.82
C PRO A 26 8.69 9.13 -6.36
N ALA A 27 7.39 9.15 -6.58
CA ALA A 27 6.52 10.24 -6.17
C ALA A 27 6.35 10.25 -4.65
N LYS A 28 6.69 11.37 -4.01
CA LYS A 28 6.45 11.55 -2.58
C LYS A 28 4.96 11.74 -2.32
N VAL A 29 4.35 10.86 -1.54
CA VAL A 29 2.91 10.91 -1.24
C VAL A 29 2.67 11.16 0.24
N LEU A 30 1.95 12.23 0.58
CA LEU A 30 1.54 12.49 1.96
C LEU A 30 0.26 11.70 2.26
N VAL A 31 0.35 10.66 3.08
CA VAL A 31 -0.78 9.81 3.46
C VAL A 31 -1.16 10.11 4.91
N THR A 32 -2.31 10.76 5.14
CA THR A 32 -2.74 11.16 6.48
C THR A 32 -4.15 10.69 6.78
N GLY A 33 -4.43 10.27 8.02
CA GLY A 33 -5.68 9.60 8.30
C GLY A 33 -5.77 8.69 9.51
N PHE A 34 -6.71 7.75 9.44
CA PHE A 34 -6.88 6.67 10.40
C PHE A 34 -5.71 5.68 10.32
N PRO A 35 -5.01 5.39 11.45
CA PRO A 35 -3.77 4.61 11.46
C PRO A 35 -3.81 3.29 10.68
N ALA A 36 -4.86 2.48 10.86
CA ALA A 36 -4.94 1.19 10.18
C ALA A 36 -5.05 1.33 8.65
N HIS A 37 -5.79 2.32 8.16
CA HIS A 37 -5.98 2.53 6.73
C HIS A 37 -4.73 3.11 6.08
N ILE A 38 -4.11 4.13 6.70
CA ILE A 38 -2.89 4.71 6.18
C ILE A 38 -1.73 3.71 6.17
N GLN A 39 -1.68 2.79 7.15
CA GLN A 39 -0.69 1.71 7.17
C GLN A 39 -0.91 0.73 6.02
N ASN A 40 -2.16 0.35 5.74
CA ASN A 40 -2.48 -0.53 4.61
C ASN A 40 -2.09 0.12 3.28
N VAL A 41 -2.50 1.38 3.05
CA VAL A 41 -2.17 2.11 1.82
C VAL A 41 -0.67 2.34 1.68
N ALA A 42 0.02 2.71 2.76
CA ALA A 42 1.46 2.86 2.72
C ALA A 42 2.17 1.53 2.42
N GLY A 43 1.71 0.42 2.98
CA GLY A 43 2.25 -0.91 2.64
C GLY A 43 2.06 -1.25 1.15
N TRP A 44 0.94 -0.84 0.54
CA TRP A 44 0.74 -0.98 -0.90
C TRP A 44 1.74 -0.12 -1.68
N PHE A 45 1.90 1.15 -1.30
CA PHE A 45 2.81 2.08 -1.97
C PHE A 45 4.28 1.73 -1.77
N GLU A 46 4.69 1.22 -0.62
CA GLU A 46 6.06 0.73 -0.38
C GLU A 46 6.42 -0.46 -1.27
N SER A 47 5.42 -1.21 -1.75
CA SER A 47 5.60 -2.30 -2.71
C SER A 47 5.64 -1.86 -4.18
N ASP A 48 5.18 -0.63 -4.47
CA ASP A 48 5.17 -0.05 -5.82
C ASP A 48 6.36 0.91 -6.00
N PRO A 49 7.26 0.65 -6.96
CA PRO A 49 8.43 1.51 -7.14
C PRO A 49 8.14 2.97 -7.48
N MET A 50 6.92 3.29 -7.93
CA MET A 50 6.46 4.64 -8.27
C MET A 50 6.21 5.53 -7.07
N MET A 51 6.05 4.96 -5.86
CA MET A 51 5.58 5.71 -4.70
C MET A 51 6.61 5.74 -3.56
N ASP A 52 6.61 6.84 -2.81
CA ASP A 52 7.33 7.03 -1.55
C ASP A 52 6.36 7.63 -0.50
N PRO A 53 5.61 6.78 0.24
CA PRO A 53 4.57 7.24 1.15
C PRO A 53 5.14 7.80 2.47
N ARG A 54 4.64 8.96 2.89
CA ARG A 54 4.81 9.50 4.23
C ARG A 54 3.52 9.42 5.02
N GLN A 55 3.52 8.56 6.05
CA GLN A 55 2.36 8.39 6.92
C GLN A 55 2.29 9.48 8.00
N VAL A 56 1.10 10.07 8.19
CA VAL A 56 0.81 11.02 9.27
C VAL A 56 -0.54 10.66 9.92
N PRO A 57 -0.53 9.94 11.06
CA PRO A 57 -1.75 9.68 11.83
C PRO A 57 -2.48 10.97 12.22
N SER A 58 -3.79 11.05 11.94
CA SER A 58 -4.59 12.26 12.16
C SER A 58 -6.04 11.97 12.61
N ARG A 59 -6.27 10.85 13.28
CA ARG A 59 -7.60 10.44 13.78
C ARG A 59 -7.50 9.77 15.14
N THR A 60 -8.36 10.18 16.07
CA THR A 60 -8.51 9.55 17.39
C THR A 60 -9.65 8.54 17.44
N HIS A 61 -10.74 8.78 16.71
CA HIS A 61 -11.93 7.95 16.71
C HIS A 61 -11.65 6.51 16.28
N LEU A 62 -12.09 5.54 17.10
CA LEU A 62 -11.87 4.10 16.96
C LEU A 62 -10.39 3.69 17.04
N THR A 63 -9.56 4.45 17.74
CA THR A 63 -8.18 4.10 18.07
C THR A 63 -7.96 4.10 19.57
N THR A 64 -6.80 3.61 20.01
CA THR A 64 -6.32 3.78 21.39
C THR A 64 -5.54 5.08 21.59
N LEU A 65 -5.35 5.89 20.53
CA LEU A 65 -4.56 7.11 20.57
C LEU A 65 -5.37 8.27 21.15
N GLN A 66 -4.71 9.11 21.94
CA GLN A 66 -5.29 10.34 22.47
C GLN A 66 -5.01 11.52 21.53
N GLY A 67 -5.76 12.62 21.70
CA GLY A 67 -5.53 13.83 20.91
C GLY A 67 -4.09 14.36 21.04
N SER A 68 -3.46 14.24 22.20
CA SER A 68 -2.05 14.61 22.41
C SER A 68 -1.08 13.77 21.58
N ASP A 69 -1.39 12.50 21.36
CA ASP A 69 -0.57 11.60 20.53
C ASP A 69 -0.67 12.01 19.07
N ILE A 70 -1.89 12.27 18.58
CA ILE A 70 -2.13 12.77 17.21
C ILE A 70 -1.42 14.09 16.97
N GLN A 71 -1.52 15.05 17.90
CA GLN A 71 -0.80 16.32 17.79
C GLN A 71 0.73 16.13 17.76
N ARG A 72 1.26 15.14 18.52
CA ARG A 72 2.67 14.79 18.46
C ARG A 72 3.04 14.19 17.09
N PHE A 73 2.24 13.29 16.53
CA PHE A 73 2.48 12.72 15.20
C PHE A 73 2.46 13.80 14.12
N ILE A 74 1.43 14.64 14.08
CA ILE A 74 1.35 15.75 13.13
C ILE A 74 2.59 16.64 13.24
N ARG A 75 3.01 17.03 14.45
CA ARG A 75 4.23 17.85 14.64
C ARG A 75 5.52 17.19 14.14
N LEU A 76 5.64 15.87 14.25
CA LEU A 76 6.85 15.13 13.87
C LEU A 76 6.91 14.81 12.38
N TYR A 77 5.76 14.50 11.77
CA TYR A 77 5.70 13.87 10.45
C TYR A 77 5.07 14.75 9.37
N PHE A 78 4.20 15.71 9.72
CA PHE A 78 3.62 16.66 8.77
C PHE A 78 4.66 17.72 8.36
N PRO A 79 4.65 18.20 7.10
CA PRO A 79 5.53 19.27 6.65
C PRO A 79 5.47 20.52 7.53
N ARG A 80 6.63 21.08 7.91
CA ARG A 80 6.68 22.21 8.85
C ARG A 80 6.41 23.55 8.17
N THR A 81 6.76 23.63 6.89
CA THR A 81 6.59 24.81 6.04
C THR A 81 5.76 24.47 4.81
N TYR A 82 5.28 25.50 4.12
CA TYR A 82 4.59 25.32 2.85
C TYR A 82 5.54 24.72 1.80
N GLU A 83 6.80 25.16 1.79
CA GLU A 83 7.85 24.69 0.91
C GLU A 83 8.13 23.19 1.10
N ASP A 84 8.19 22.71 2.35
CA ASP A 84 8.32 21.28 2.65
C ASP A 84 7.13 20.47 2.10
N LEU A 85 5.92 21.04 2.13
CA LEU A 85 4.71 20.38 1.59
C LEU A 85 4.75 20.33 0.05
N LEU A 86 5.42 21.28 -0.60
CA LEU A 86 5.58 21.28 -2.06
C LEU A 86 6.54 20.21 -2.57
N GLU A 87 7.29 19.53 -1.69
CA GLU A 87 8.06 18.35 -2.09
C GLU A 87 7.18 17.13 -2.41
N TYR A 88 5.92 17.14 -1.99
CA TYR A 88 4.98 16.06 -2.25
C TYR A 88 4.29 16.24 -3.60
N GLU A 89 4.10 15.12 -4.29
CA GLU A 89 3.44 15.07 -5.60
C GLU A 89 1.98 14.61 -5.49
N TYR A 90 1.55 14.15 -4.31
CA TYR A 90 0.16 13.76 -4.05
C TYR A 90 -0.18 13.82 -2.56
N ILE A 91 -1.44 14.17 -2.24
CA ILE A 91 -1.96 14.21 -0.86
C ILE A 91 -3.15 13.27 -0.71
N MET A 92 -3.09 12.33 0.22
CA MET A 92 -4.19 11.44 0.57
C MET A 92 -4.74 11.75 1.96
N LEU A 93 -6.02 12.12 2.02
CA LEU A 93 -6.77 12.38 3.24
C LEU A 93 -7.71 11.19 3.51
N LEU A 94 -7.22 10.21 4.26
CA LEU A 94 -7.89 8.94 4.51
C LEU A 94 -8.60 8.96 5.87
N VAL A 95 -9.88 9.34 5.87
CA VAL A 95 -10.75 9.27 7.03
C VAL A 95 -10.23 10.23 8.13
N ILE A 96 -9.75 11.42 7.77
CA ILE A 96 -9.09 12.36 8.72
C ILE A 96 -10.08 12.94 9.75
N GLU A 97 -9.58 13.32 10.92
CA GLU A 97 -10.24 14.32 11.78
C GLU A 97 -9.64 15.69 11.47
N VAL A 98 -10.33 16.49 10.66
CA VAL A 98 -9.78 17.78 10.17
C VAL A 98 -9.44 18.75 11.31
N SER A 99 -10.15 18.65 12.44
CA SER A 99 -9.87 19.39 13.68
C SER A 99 -8.53 19.04 14.34
N SER A 100 -7.90 17.92 13.97
CA SER A 100 -6.54 17.61 14.39
C SER A 100 -5.49 18.51 13.73
N PHE A 101 -5.82 19.19 12.64
CA PHE A 101 -4.92 20.12 11.96
C PHE A 101 -5.23 21.56 12.35
N THR A 102 -4.17 22.35 12.57
CA THR A 102 -4.30 23.79 12.72
C THR A 102 -4.86 24.43 11.44
N GLN A 103 -5.51 25.59 11.56
CA GLN A 103 -6.00 26.34 10.39
C GLN A 103 -4.88 26.64 9.38
N GLN A 104 -3.65 26.89 9.87
CA GLN A 104 -2.50 27.10 9.00
C GLN A 104 -2.18 25.86 8.16
N GLN A 105 -2.15 24.68 8.76
CA GLN A 105 -1.89 23.42 8.04
C GLN A 105 -3.00 23.08 7.05
N GLN A 106 -4.26 23.33 7.40
CA GLN A 106 -5.38 23.18 6.46
C GLN A 106 -5.24 24.12 5.26
N ARG A 107 -4.86 25.38 5.50
CA ARG A 107 -4.59 26.35 4.43
C ARG A 107 -3.37 25.98 3.58
N MET A 108 -2.31 25.44 4.18
CA MET A 108 -1.16 24.92 3.43
C MET A 108 -1.58 23.83 2.45
N MET A 109 -2.37 22.85 2.89
CA MET A 109 -2.90 21.80 2.01
C MET A 109 -3.80 22.38 0.93
N LEU A 110 -4.72 23.28 1.28
CA LEU A 110 -5.62 23.92 0.32
C LEU A 110 -4.85 24.73 -0.73
N ASP A 111 -3.84 25.49 -0.33
CA ASP A 111 -3.00 26.27 -1.23
C ASP A 111 -2.09 25.39 -2.10
N ALA A 112 -1.56 24.29 -1.55
CA ALA A 112 -0.79 23.31 -2.30
C ALA A 112 -1.63 22.73 -3.46
N ILE A 113 -2.88 22.35 -3.16
CA ILE A 113 -3.82 21.87 -4.18
C ILE A 113 -4.17 23.00 -5.16
N ARG A 114 -4.66 24.13 -4.66
CA ARG A 114 -5.24 25.19 -5.51
C ARG A 114 -4.18 25.89 -6.36
N LYS A 115 -3.05 26.27 -5.75
CA LYS A 115 -2.03 27.14 -6.34
C LYS A 115 -0.88 26.35 -6.94
N ALA A 116 -0.31 25.40 -6.19
CA ALA A 116 0.80 24.60 -6.69
C ALA A 116 0.36 23.44 -7.61
N GLY A 117 -0.92 23.08 -7.58
CA GLY A 117 -1.47 22.03 -8.43
C GLY A 117 -1.18 20.62 -7.93
N ILE A 118 -0.87 20.46 -6.63
CA ILE A 118 -0.65 19.13 -6.04
C ILE A 118 -2.00 18.39 -6.04
N PRO A 119 -2.12 17.28 -6.78
CA PRO A 119 -3.36 16.50 -6.78
C PRO A 119 -3.61 15.85 -5.43
N ALA A 120 -4.88 15.58 -5.12
CA ALA A 120 -5.26 15.07 -3.81
C ALA A 120 -6.50 14.19 -3.84
N ILE A 121 -6.65 13.33 -2.84
CA ILE A 121 -7.82 12.50 -2.61
C ILE A 121 -8.35 12.68 -1.19
N SER A 122 -9.67 12.66 -1.07
CA SER A 122 -10.41 12.48 0.17
C SER A 122 -11.21 11.18 0.08
N ASP A 123 -11.36 10.44 1.17
CA ASP A 123 -12.21 9.25 1.17
C ASP A 123 -13.41 9.38 2.12
N ARG A 124 -14.24 8.35 2.11
CA ARG A 124 -15.46 8.24 2.92
C ARG A 124 -16.43 9.41 2.80
N SER A 125 -16.48 10.08 1.65
CA SER A 125 -17.30 11.25 1.29
C SER A 125 -17.06 12.48 2.19
N VAL A 126 -17.44 12.35 3.45
CA VAL A 126 -17.33 13.34 4.52
C VAL A 126 -16.47 12.83 5.69
N MET A 127 -15.45 12.01 5.39
CA MET A 127 -14.45 11.47 6.32
C MET A 127 -14.97 10.53 7.43
N SER A 128 -16.27 10.46 7.69
CA SER A 128 -16.85 9.64 8.75
C SER A 128 -18.37 9.52 8.63
N MET A 129 -18.92 8.47 9.23
CA MET A 129 -20.35 8.43 9.56
C MET A 129 -20.66 9.11 10.90
N ALA A 130 -19.65 9.30 11.74
CA ALA A 130 -19.80 10.02 13.00
C ALA A 130 -20.07 11.49 12.68
N GLU A 131 -21.27 11.96 13.05
CA GLU A 131 -21.79 13.26 12.64
C GLU A 131 -20.86 14.42 13.00
N TYR A 132 -20.22 14.39 14.17
CA TYR A 132 -19.31 15.46 14.58
C TYR A 132 -18.07 15.57 13.67
N ILE A 133 -17.50 14.45 13.20
CA ILE A 133 -16.35 14.46 12.26
C ILE A 133 -16.82 14.93 10.88
N ALA A 134 -17.99 14.44 10.44
CA ALA A 134 -18.55 14.81 9.14
C ALA A 134 -18.89 16.30 9.06
N GLN A 135 -19.46 16.87 10.13
CA GLN A 135 -19.77 18.30 10.24
C GLN A 135 -18.49 19.15 10.26
N GLU A 136 -17.46 18.74 10.99
CA GLU A 136 -16.17 19.46 11.00
C GLU A 136 -15.52 19.46 9.61
N TRP A 137 -15.57 18.33 8.89
CA TRP A 137 -15.11 18.26 7.50
C TRP A 137 -15.91 19.19 6.60
N ALA A 138 -17.25 19.12 6.65
CA ALA A 138 -18.13 19.96 5.84
C ALA A 138 -17.93 21.47 6.12
N ALA A 139 -17.54 21.85 7.34
CA ALA A 139 -17.25 23.22 7.72
C ALA A 139 -15.82 23.69 7.38
N SER A 140 -14.91 22.78 6.98
CA SER A 140 -13.52 23.10 6.66
C SER A 140 -13.37 23.76 5.29
N GLU A 141 -12.47 24.76 5.20
CA GLU A 141 -12.04 25.32 3.91
C GLU A 141 -11.39 24.26 3.01
N LEU A 142 -10.80 23.19 3.58
CA LEU A 142 -10.14 22.13 2.82
C LEU A 142 -11.15 21.29 2.02
N ALA A 143 -12.38 21.10 2.52
CA ALA A 143 -13.44 20.39 1.80
C ALA A 143 -13.88 21.11 0.51
N LEU A 144 -13.60 22.41 0.39
CA LEU A 144 -13.86 23.15 -0.84
C LEU A 144 -13.06 22.61 -2.02
N ALA A 145 -11.87 22.04 -1.78
CA ALA A 145 -10.99 21.53 -2.82
C ALA A 145 -11.49 20.25 -3.50
N PHE A 146 -12.45 19.54 -2.90
CA PHE A 146 -12.87 18.21 -3.32
C PHE A 146 -14.21 18.23 -4.07
N PRO A 147 -14.46 17.27 -4.98
CA PRO A 147 -15.64 17.27 -5.84
C PRO A 147 -16.97 17.02 -5.12
N ASN A 148 -16.95 16.64 -3.85
CA ASN A 148 -18.14 16.36 -3.04
C ASN A 148 -18.65 17.63 -2.34
N ASP A 149 -19.95 17.88 -2.41
CA ASP A 149 -20.67 18.91 -1.66
C ASP A 149 -20.90 18.41 -0.22
N ALA A 150 -19.84 18.48 0.59
CA ALA A 150 -19.86 18.01 1.97
C ALA A 150 -20.98 18.65 2.81
N PRO A 151 -21.26 19.97 2.74
CA PRO A 151 -22.44 20.57 3.38
C PRO A 151 -23.77 19.94 2.97
N ALA A 152 -24.00 19.71 1.67
CA ALA A 152 -25.23 19.05 1.21
C ALA A 152 -25.33 17.61 1.71
N VAL A 153 -24.21 16.86 1.70
CA VAL A 153 -24.17 15.49 2.23
C VAL A 153 -24.55 15.47 3.71
N VAL A 154 -23.95 16.32 4.55
CA VAL A 154 -24.27 16.36 5.99
C VAL A 154 -25.61 17.01 6.30
N ALA A 155 -26.31 17.61 5.33
CA ALA A 155 -27.69 18.04 5.46
C ALA A 155 -28.69 16.91 5.12
N HIS A 156 -28.29 15.95 4.29
CA HIS A 156 -29.12 14.80 3.91
C HIS A 156 -29.30 13.83 5.09
N ARG A 157 -30.50 13.25 5.25
CA ARG A 157 -30.80 12.29 6.33
C ARG A 157 -31.52 11.04 5.79
N PRO A 158 -30.93 9.82 5.93
CA PRO A 158 -29.57 9.55 6.41
C PRO A 158 -28.53 9.93 5.34
N PHE A 159 -27.32 10.35 5.75
CA PHE A 159 -26.19 10.57 4.83
C PHE A 159 -25.24 9.37 4.75
N SER A 160 -25.51 8.32 5.52
CA SER A 160 -24.74 7.09 5.53
C SER A 160 -25.64 5.86 5.56
N PHE A 161 -25.14 4.77 4.99
CA PHE A 161 -25.82 3.49 4.92
C PHE A 161 -24.90 2.38 5.42
N ASN A 162 -25.45 1.49 6.23
CA ASN A 162 -24.75 0.32 6.76
C ASN A 162 -25.45 -0.94 6.32
N ASN A 163 -24.68 -2.02 6.14
CA ASN A 163 -25.18 -3.36 5.85
C ASN A 163 -26.12 -3.41 4.64
N ARG A 164 -25.77 -2.69 3.57
CA ARG A 164 -26.50 -2.73 2.31
C ARG A 164 -25.65 -3.40 1.23
N LEU A 165 -26.32 -4.17 0.38
CA LEU A 165 -25.71 -4.75 -0.80
C LEU A 165 -25.60 -3.66 -1.86
N PHE A 166 -24.37 -3.43 -2.32
CA PHE A 166 -24.09 -2.53 -3.42
C PHE A 166 -23.25 -3.24 -4.47
N ARG A 167 -23.52 -2.92 -5.73
CA ARG A 167 -22.67 -3.29 -6.85
C ARG A 167 -21.91 -2.07 -7.34
N TYR A 168 -20.60 -2.22 -7.51
CA TYR A 168 -19.76 -1.19 -8.10
C TYR A 168 -19.85 -1.30 -9.62
N VAL A 169 -19.90 -0.16 -10.31
CA VAL A 169 -19.90 -0.08 -11.77
C VAL A 169 -19.00 1.04 -12.26
N ILE A 170 -18.30 0.82 -13.36
CA ILE A 170 -17.43 1.81 -13.99
C ILE A 170 -18.24 2.68 -14.94
N ASN A 171 -18.03 3.99 -14.85
CA ASN A 171 -18.61 4.92 -15.80
C ASN A 171 -17.88 4.81 -17.15
N THR A 172 -18.64 4.44 -18.18
CA THR A 172 -18.13 4.22 -19.56
C THR A 172 -18.46 5.37 -20.50
N HIS A 173 -18.85 6.53 -19.97
CA HIS A 173 -19.18 7.68 -20.78
C HIS A 173 -17.96 8.11 -21.65
N PRO A 174 -18.09 8.31 -22.98
CA PRO A 174 -16.95 8.56 -23.87
C PRO A 174 -16.13 9.83 -23.59
N GLN A 175 -16.68 10.78 -22.83
CA GLN A 175 -15.98 12.00 -22.41
C GLN A 175 -15.10 11.80 -21.16
N ILE A 176 -15.21 10.65 -20.50
CA ILE A 176 -14.38 10.31 -19.34
C ILE A 176 -13.12 9.62 -19.86
N PRO A 177 -11.92 10.09 -19.48
CA PRO A 177 -10.67 9.40 -19.82
C PRO A 177 -10.69 7.95 -19.35
N PRO A 178 -9.94 7.03 -19.98
CA PRO A 178 -9.98 5.60 -19.67
C PRO A 178 -9.21 5.27 -18.38
N ILE A 179 -9.54 5.94 -17.28
CA ILE A 179 -8.90 5.78 -15.97
C ILE A 179 -9.24 4.40 -15.41
N PHE A 180 -10.52 4.02 -15.47
CA PHE A 180 -11.00 2.73 -14.96
C PHE A 180 -11.59 1.81 -16.02
N THR A 181 -11.95 2.32 -17.20
CA THR A 181 -12.56 1.49 -18.25
C THR A 181 -11.70 0.29 -18.68
N PRO A 182 -10.35 0.33 -18.65
CA PRO A 182 -9.54 -0.86 -18.93
C PRO A 182 -9.73 -2.01 -17.93
N TYR A 183 -10.23 -1.74 -16.73
CA TYR A 183 -10.41 -2.74 -15.67
C TYR A 183 -11.81 -3.37 -15.64
N LYS A 184 -12.76 -2.83 -16.42
CA LYS A 184 -14.19 -3.11 -16.28
C LYS A 184 -14.57 -4.59 -16.27
N ASP A 185 -13.92 -5.36 -17.14
CA ASP A 185 -14.28 -6.76 -17.36
C ASP A 185 -13.49 -7.75 -16.47
N PHE A 186 -12.64 -7.25 -15.56
CA PHE A 186 -11.92 -8.12 -14.63
C PHE A 186 -12.74 -8.51 -13.40
N GLU A 187 -12.46 -9.73 -12.92
CA GLU A 187 -13.08 -10.26 -11.71
C GLU A 187 -12.77 -9.37 -10.50
N GLY A 188 -13.80 -9.11 -9.69
CA GLY A 188 -13.69 -8.28 -8.48
C GLY A 188 -13.86 -6.77 -8.72
N VAL A 189 -13.85 -6.29 -9.98
CA VAL A 189 -14.00 -4.86 -10.28
C VAL A 189 -15.46 -4.42 -10.24
N GLU A 190 -16.32 -4.86 -11.17
CA GLU A 190 -17.76 -4.54 -11.12
C GLU A 190 -18.58 -5.52 -10.25
N THR A 191 -18.12 -5.73 -9.03
CA THR A 191 -18.64 -6.78 -8.12
C THR A 191 -19.71 -6.26 -7.16
N THR A 192 -20.46 -7.19 -6.56
CA THR A 192 -21.42 -6.90 -5.50
C THR A 192 -20.79 -7.22 -4.14
N HIS A 193 -20.81 -6.25 -3.24
CA HIS A 193 -20.37 -6.43 -1.87
C HIS A 193 -21.49 -6.06 -0.90
N LEU A 194 -21.55 -6.79 0.21
CA LEU A 194 -22.19 -6.26 1.40
C LEU A 194 -21.27 -5.18 1.93
N ILE A 195 -21.53 -3.93 1.59
CA ILE A 195 -20.75 -2.84 2.15
C ILE A 195 -21.08 -2.77 3.63
N GLY A 196 -20.06 -2.87 4.47
CA GLY A 196 -20.20 -2.66 5.91
C GLY A 196 -20.79 -1.28 6.16
N THR A 197 -20.15 -0.23 5.62
CA THR A 197 -20.56 1.18 5.81
C THR A 197 -20.19 2.05 4.60
N THR A 198 -21.07 2.95 4.15
CA THR A 198 -20.80 3.94 3.10
C THR A 198 -21.47 5.29 3.41
N CYS A 199 -20.86 6.40 3.00
CA CYS A 199 -21.45 7.73 3.07
C CYS A 199 -21.85 8.20 1.66
N ILE A 200 -23.08 8.71 1.48
CA ILE A 200 -23.50 9.20 0.16
C ILE A 200 -22.56 10.30 -0.34
N MET A 201 -22.44 10.45 -1.66
CA MET A 201 -21.75 11.58 -2.28
C MET A 201 -22.75 12.41 -3.08
N ILE A 202 -22.69 13.72 -2.89
CA ILE A 202 -23.43 14.71 -3.68
C ILE A 202 -22.39 15.47 -4.48
N PRO A 203 -22.27 15.24 -5.80
CA PRO A 203 -21.27 15.89 -6.63
C PRO A 203 -21.56 17.39 -6.74
N LYS A 204 -20.51 18.21 -6.62
CA LYS A 204 -20.56 19.63 -7.00
C LYS A 204 -20.78 19.76 -8.50
N GLU A 205 -21.23 20.94 -8.93
CA GLU A 205 -21.34 21.26 -10.35
C GLU A 205 -19.98 21.07 -11.06
N GLY A 206 -19.99 20.30 -12.15
CA GLY A 206 -18.78 19.97 -12.92
C GLY A 206 -17.98 18.77 -12.40
N ALA A 207 -18.30 18.19 -11.25
CA ALA A 207 -17.64 16.99 -10.75
C ALA A 207 -18.03 15.75 -11.58
N VAL A 208 -17.05 14.96 -12.00
CA VAL A 208 -17.24 13.79 -12.85
C VAL A 208 -17.19 12.52 -12.00
N ALA A 209 -18.17 11.63 -12.17
CA ALA A 209 -18.15 10.32 -11.53
C ALA A 209 -17.43 9.29 -12.39
N ALA A 210 -16.32 8.74 -11.90
CA ALA A 210 -15.57 7.71 -12.62
C ALA A 210 -16.13 6.30 -12.36
N THR A 211 -16.73 6.09 -11.19
CA THR A 211 -17.48 4.87 -10.84
C THR A 211 -18.76 5.23 -10.07
N TYR A 212 -19.72 4.30 -10.04
CA TYR A 212 -20.93 4.39 -9.24
C TYR A 212 -21.09 3.17 -8.33
N ILE A 213 -21.81 3.34 -7.23
CA ILE A 213 -22.44 2.25 -6.49
C ILE A 213 -23.90 2.15 -6.88
N ILE A 214 -24.37 0.94 -7.15
CA ILE A 214 -25.77 0.60 -7.44
C ILE A 214 -26.34 -0.21 -6.27
N GLY A 215 -27.49 0.18 -5.74
CA GLY A 215 -28.19 -0.59 -4.72
C GLY A 215 -29.60 -0.07 -4.45
N ASP A 216 -30.22 -0.56 -3.38
CA ASP A 216 -31.49 -0.03 -2.89
C ASP A 216 -31.25 1.32 -2.20
N LEU A 217 -31.11 2.38 -3.00
CA LEU A 217 -30.88 3.75 -2.54
C LEU A 217 -32.09 4.62 -2.92
N PRO A 218 -32.52 5.53 -2.02
CA PRO A 218 -33.74 6.31 -2.25
C PRO A 218 -33.58 7.30 -3.42
N GLU A 219 -32.38 7.83 -3.59
CA GLU A 219 -32.04 8.87 -4.56
C GLU A 219 -30.72 8.51 -5.25
N GLY A 220 -30.33 9.31 -6.23
CA GLY A 220 -29.11 9.13 -6.98
C GLY A 220 -28.61 10.46 -7.52
N SER A 221 -27.30 10.59 -7.64
CA SER A 221 -26.64 11.82 -8.06
C SER A 221 -25.69 11.51 -9.21
N PRO A 222 -25.98 11.96 -10.45
CA PRO A 222 -25.22 11.51 -11.63
C PRO A 222 -23.79 12.03 -11.69
N GLY A 223 -23.54 13.23 -11.15
CA GLY A 223 -22.35 14.02 -11.52
C GLY A 223 -22.43 14.48 -12.98
N ALA A 224 -21.32 15.03 -13.48
CA ALA A 224 -21.12 15.33 -14.88
C ALA A 224 -20.87 14.05 -15.67
N TYR A 225 -21.41 14.00 -16.90
CA TYR A 225 -21.25 12.88 -17.83
C TYR A 225 -21.75 11.54 -17.28
N PRO A 226 -23.03 11.42 -16.91
CA PRO A 226 -23.58 10.16 -16.44
C PRO A 226 -23.40 9.06 -17.48
N GLY A 227 -22.97 7.88 -17.05
CA GLY A 227 -22.87 6.72 -17.91
C GLY A 227 -24.21 6.37 -18.58
N PRO A 228 -24.19 5.66 -19.72
CA PRO A 228 -25.41 5.30 -20.45
C PRO A 228 -26.39 4.47 -19.61
N ASP A 229 -25.86 3.72 -18.64
CA ASP A 229 -26.64 2.86 -17.75
C ASP A 229 -27.10 3.57 -16.45
N PHE A 230 -26.81 4.87 -16.29
CA PHE A 230 -27.14 5.60 -15.07
C PHE A 230 -28.66 5.68 -14.84
N ARG A 231 -29.06 5.47 -13.59
CA ARG A 231 -30.45 5.57 -13.13
C ARG A 231 -30.53 6.55 -11.96
N ALA A 232 -31.41 7.53 -12.05
CA ALA A 232 -31.58 8.56 -11.01
C ALA A 232 -31.98 8.00 -9.64
N LYS A 233 -32.54 6.79 -9.57
CA LYS A 233 -32.83 6.08 -8.32
C LYS A 233 -31.92 4.88 -8.19
N GLY A 234 -31.30 4.71 -7.03
CA GLY A 234 -30.48 3.53 -6.73
C GLY A 234 -29.00 3.67 -7.09
N MET A 235 -28.53 4.84 -7.56
CA MET A 235 -27.14 5.02 -8.00
C MET A 235 -26.52 6.30 -7.44
N PHE A 236 -25.45 6.16 -6.64
CA PHE A 236 -24.62 7.28 -6.21
C PHE A 236 -23.20 7.14 -6.76
N PRO A 237 -22.47 8.25 -6.93
CA PRO A 237 -21.07 8.18 -7.31
C PRO A 237 -20.28 7.39 -6.26
N HIS A 238 -19.39 6.51 -6.72
CA HIS A 238 -18.46 5.77 -5.87
C HIS A 238 -17.11 6.49 -5.79
N THR A 239 -16.61 6.94 -6.93
CA THR A 239 -15.46 7.85 -7.03
C THR A 239 -15.84 9.07 -7.87
N LEU A 240 -15.40 10.24 -7.42
CA LEU A 240 -15.58 11.52 -8.09
C LEU A 240 -14.22 12.16 -8.32
N TYR A 241 -14.07 12.88 -9.43
CA TYR A 241 -12.96 13.81 -9.62
C TYR A 241 -13.42 15.15 -10.21
N TRP A 242 -12.64 16.20 -9.98
CA TRP A 242 -12.80 17.48 -10.68
C TRP A 242 -11.50 18.28 -10.69
N LYS A 243 -11.50 19.41 -11.41
CA LYS A 243 -10.40 20.37 -11.37
C LYS A 243 -10.69 21.45 -10.32
N TYR A 244 -9.76 21.64 -9.38
CA TYR A 244 -9.82 22.70 -8.38
C TYR A 244 -8.53 23.51 -8.40
N GLY A 245 -8.62 24.76 -8.88
CA GLY A 245 -7.43 25.55 -9.19
C GLY A 245 -6.57 24.82 -10.22
N ASN A 246 -5.31 24.56 -9.87
CA ASN A 246 -4.34 23.89 -10.76
C ASN A 246 -4.31 22.36 -10.61
N ALA A 247 -5.03 21.79 -9.65
CA ALA A 247 -4.99 20.35 -9.34
C ALA A 247 -6.22 19.59 -9.85
N THR A 248 -6.05 18.28 -10.04
CA THR A 248 -7.16 17.32 -10.08
C THR A 248 -7.35 16.74 -8.68
N THR A 249 -8.56 16.77 -8.13
CA THR A 249 -8.83 16.15 -6.83
C THR A 249 -9.93 15.12 -6.90
N TRP A 250 -9.87 14.15 -5.98
CA TRP A 250 -10.74 12.97 -5.93
C TRP A 250 -11.51 12.87 -4.60
N THR A 251 -12.72 12.31 -4.65
CA THR A 251 -13.47 11.87 -3.46
C THR A 251 -13.98 10.45 -3.65
N HIS A 252 -13.74 9.58 -2.67
CA HIS A 252 -14.32 8.22 -2.60
C HIS A 252 -15.44 8.17 -1.56
N THR A 253 -16.47 7.35 -1.79
CA THR A 253 -17.57 7.13 -0.81
C THR A 253 -17.21 6.14 0.31
N ASP A 254 -16.27 5.24 0.03
CA ASP A 254 -15.77 4.19 0.91
C ASP A 254 -14.39 4.54 1.49
N MET A 255 -13.84 3.66 2.32
CA MET A 255 -12.57 3.83 3.02
C MET A 255 -11.43 3.18 2.24
N THR A 256 -10.56 3.99 1.64
CA THR A 256 -9.36 3.48 0.96
C THR A 256 -8.44 2.85 2.01
N GLY A 257 -8.06 1.59 1.82
CA GLY A 257 -7.29 0.82 2.81
C GLY A 257 -8.10 0.21 3.96
N GLY A 258 -9.43 0.37 3.99
CA GLY A 258 -10.29 -0.19 5.04
C GLY A 258 -11.48 -1.00 4.54
N ASP A 259 -12.13 -0.58 3.46
CA ASP A 259 -13.33 -1.24 2.93
C ASP A 259 -13.02 -2.38 1.95
N LEU A 260 -14.01 -3.27 1.77
CA LEU A 260 -13.89 -4.49 0.98
C LEU A 260 -13.49 -4.23 -0.47
N TYR A 261 -14.05 -3.18 -1.10
CA TYR A 261 -13.76 -2.89 -2.51
C TYR A 261 -12.29 -2.55 -2.77
N TRP A 262 -11.63 -1.88 -1.82
CA TRP A 262 -10.21 -1.54 -1.96
C TRP A 262 -9.29 -2.68 -1.50
N ASN A 263 -9.84 -3.75 -0.94
CA ASN A 263 -9.06 -4.90 -0.49
C ASN A 263 -8.69 -5.80 -1.68
N PRO A 264 -7.39 -6.05 -1.94
CA PRO A 264 -6.94 -6.93 -3.02
C PRO A 264 -7.51 -8.35 -3.00
N ALA A 265 -7.98 -8.83 -1.84
CA ALA A 265 -8.65 -10.13 -1.73
C ALA A 265 -10.05 -10.17 -2.39
N HIS A 266 -10.67 -9.01 -2.61
CA HIS A 266 -12.00 -8.89 -3.21
C HIS A 266 -11.96 -8.22 -4.58
N ASN A 267 -11.08 -7.22 -4.74
CA ASN A 267 -10.78 -6.58 -6.00
C ASN A 267 -9.25 -6.63 -6.22
N PRO A 268 -8.73 -7.62 -6.94
CA PRO A 268 -7.30 -7.77 -7.19
C PRO A 268 -6.64 -6.56 -7.85
N TYR A 269 -7.42 -5.71 -8.53
CA TYR A 269 -6.95 -4.53 -9.25
C TYR A 269 -7.13 -3.23 -8.46
N SER A 270 -7.51 -3.29 -7.17
CA SER A 270 -7.79 -2.09 -6.38
C SER A 270 -6.61 -1.12 -6.30
N LEU A 271 -5.39 -1.64 -6.15
CA LEU A 271 -4.16 -0.84 -6.18
C LEU A 271 -3.91 -0.26 -7.57
N ASP A 272 -4.09 -1.04 -8.64
CA ASP A 272 -3.88 -0.57 -10.01
C ASP A 272 -4.82 0.58 -10.37
N MET A 273 -6.07 0.50 -9.92
CA MET A 273 -7.06 1.56 -10.05
C MET A 273 -6.64 2.81 -9.28
N LEU A 274 -6.26 2.68 -8.00
CA LEU A 274 -5.77 3.82 -7.19
C LEU A 274 -4.53 4.49 -7.82
N MET A 275 -3.63 3.69 -8.39
CA MET A 275 -2.47 4.20 -9.13
C MET A 275 -2.86 4.92 -10.42
N SER A 276 -3.89 4.43 -11.12
CA SER A 276 -4.43 5.08 -12.33
C SER A 276 -5.06 6.44 -11.99
N GLU A 277 -5.72 6.57 -10.83
CA GLU A 277 -6.20 7.87 -10.32
C GLU A 277 -5.05 8.84 -10.08
N PHE A 278 -3.98 8.39 -9.41
CA PHE A 278 -2.78 9.18 -9.18
C PHE A 278 -2.16 9.63 -10.52
N MET A 279 -1.91 8.70 -11.44
CA MET A 279 -1.29 9.00 -12.74
C MET A 279 -2.13 10.01 -13.51
N PHE A 280 -3.44 9.80 -13.61
CA PHE A 280 -4.35 10.77 -14.22
C PHE A 280 -4.29 12.14 -13.54
N ALA A 281 -4.31 12.17 -12.21
CA ALA A 281 -4.35 13.40 -11.45
C ALA A 281 -3.05 14.21 -11.58
N ALA A 282 -1.91 13.52 -11.59
CA ALA A 282 -0.57 14.05 -11.77
C ALA A 282 -0.22 14.36 -13.24
N GLY A 283 -1.09 13.98 -14.19
CA GLY A 283 -0.87 14.21 -15.62
C GLY A 283 0.15 13.26 -16.25
N TRP A 284 0.35 12.09 -15.65
CA TRP A 284 1.14 11.00 -16.22
C TRP A 284 0.28 10.22 -17.21
N ASP A 285 0.93 9.58 -18.18
CA ASP A 285 0.24 8.74 -19.15
C ASP A 285 -0.42 7.54 -18.45
N LEU A 286 -1.65 7.22 -18.84
CA LEU A 286 -2.31 6.02 -18.32
C LEU A 286 -1.75 4.78 -19.02
N PRO A 287 -1.58 3.65 -18.29
CA PRO A 287 -1.09 2.42 -18.89
C PRO A 287 -2.05 1.92 -19.98
N SER A 288 -1.49 1.55 -21.13
CA SER A 288 -2.24 0.95 -22.23
C SER A 288 -2.57 -0.53 -21.98
N ASP A 289 -1.73 -1.24 -21.21
CA ASP A 289 -1.91 -2.62 -20.79
C ASP A 289 -1.87 -2.71 -19.26
N VAL A 290 -3.06 -2.72 -18.67
CA VAL A 290 -3.24 -2.81 -17.21
C VAL A 290 -2.92 -4.19 -16.64
N VAL A 291 -2.96 -5.24 -17.47
CA VAL A 291 -2.63 -6.61 -17.03
C VAL A 291 -1.12 -6.77 -16.92
N LEU A 292 -0.37 -6.25 -17.89
CA LEU A 292 1.09 -6.17 -17.81
C LEU A 292 1.53 -5.43 -16.54
N LEU A 293 0.92 -4.27 -16.29
CA LEU A 293 1.27 -3.44 -15.14
C LEU A 293 0.95 -4.15 -13.81
N HIS A 294 -0.22 -4.78 -13.70
CA HIS A 294 -0.61 -5.57 -12.53
C HIS A 294 0.40 -6.70 -12.26
N ASN A 295 0.75 -7.47 -13.29
CA ASN A 295 1.72 -8.55 -13.18
C ASN A 295 3.12 -8.03 -12.78
N LEU A 296 3.54 -6.89 -13.33
CA LEU A 296 4.80 -6.25 -13.01
C LEU A 296 4.89 -5.84 -11.53
N ARG A 297 3.84 -5.22 -10.99
CA ARG A 297 3.74 -4.90 -9.55
C ARG A 297 3.83 -6.16 -8.68
N SER A 298 3.19 -7.24 -9.11
CA SER A 298 3.31 -8.54 -8.45
C SER A 298 4.75 -9.06 -8.45
N ARG A 299 5.53 -8.87 -9.54
CA ARG A 299 6.96 -9.23 -9.59
C ARG A 299 7.79 -8.41 -8.61
N PHE A 300 7.58 -7.09 -8.52
CA PHE A 300 8.27 -6.25 -7.51
C PHE A 300 7.95 -6.70 -6.08
N SER A 301 6.68 -6.94 -5.77
CA SER A 301 6.24 -7.44 -4.47
C SER A 301 6.88 -8.79 -4.13
N THR A 302 6.87 -9.72 -5.08
CA THR A 302 7.50 -11.04 -4.94
C THR A 302 9.00 -10.92 -4.69
N PHE A 303 9.70 -10.09 -5.47
CA PHE A 303 11.13 -9.85 -5.30
C PHE A 303 11.46 -9.33 -3.90
N LEU A 304 10.73 -8.32 -3.42
CA LEU A 304 10.93 -7.75 -2.09
C LEU A 304 10.67 -8.76 -0.97
N ALA A 305 9.59 -9.55 -1.09
CA ALA A 305 9.25 -10.60 -0.13
C ALA A 305 10.32 -11.71 -0.08
N THR A 306 10.75 -12.22 -1.23
CA THR A 306 11.80 -13.26 -1.32
C THR A 306 13.13 -12.74 -0.77
N ARG A 307 13.51 -11.48 -1.07
CA ARG A 307 14.70 -10.83 -0.52
C ARG A 307 14.65 -10.73 1.01
N GLY A 308 13.52 -10.28 1.56
CA GLY A 308 13.32 -10.20 3.02
C GLY A 308 13.40 -11.58 3.69
N TYR A 309 12.85 -12.61 3.06
CA TYR A 309 12.94 -14.00 3.53
C TYR A 309 14.38 -14.51 3.55
N ILE A 310 15.17 -14.26 2.49
CA ILE A 310 16.58 -14.63 2.44
C ILE A 310 17.35 -13.95 3.56
N TYR A 311 17.19 -12.64 3.77
CA TYR A 311 17.85 -11.95 4.89
C TYR A 311 17.50 -12.55 6.25
N SER A 312 16.25 -12.95 6.46
CA SER A 312 15.84 -13.62 7.70
C SER A 312 16.54 -14.98 7.89
N ILE A 313 16.71 -15.76 6.80
CA ILE A 313 17.50 -17.00 6.83
C ILE A 313 18.97 -16.69 7.13
N LEU A 314 19.56 -15.68 6.50
CA LEU A 314 20.96 -15.34 6.70
C LEU A 314 21.23 -14.87 8.13
N ASP A 315 20.37 -14.05 8.74
CA ASP A 315 20.46 -13.67 10.15
C ASP A 315 20.37 -14.89 11.08
N PHE A 316 19.54 -15.88 10.73
CA PHE A 316 19.48 -17.14 11.46
C PHE A 316 20.78 -17.94 11.32
N ILE A 317 21.33 -18.07 10.11
CA ILE A 317 22.58 -18.81 9.83
C ILE A 317 23.79 -18.16 10.51
N ASP A 318 23.85 -16.83 10.51
CA ASP A 318 24.94 -16.06 11.11
C ASP A 318 25.08 -16.33 12.61
N LYS A 319 23.96 -16.57 13.31
CA LYS A 319 23.96 -17.00 14.74
C LYS A 319 24.67 -18.34 14.98
N PHE A 320 24.87 -19.16 13.94
CA PHE A 320 25.63 -20.41 14.01
C PHE A 320 27.08 -20.28 13.48
N GLY A 321 27.52 -19.07 13.12
CA GLY A 321 28.89 -18.80 12.68
C GLY A 321 29.22 -19.28 11.27
N ALA A 322 28.22 -19.63 10.45
CA ALA A 322 28.43 -19.98 9.05
C ALA A 322 28.54 -18.71 8.19
N SER A 323 29.47 -18.71 7.22
CA SER A 323 29.68 -17.55 6.34
C SER A 323 28.49 -17.35 5.39
N THR A 324 27.89 -16.16 5.44
CA THR A 324 26.78 -15.72 4.60
C THR A 324 27.22 -14.87 3.40
N THR A 325 28.51 -14.50 3.33
CA THR A 325 29.08 -13.57 2.34
C THR A 325 28.73 -13.92 0.90
N PRO A 326 28.85 -15.19 0.43
CA PRO A 326 28.56 -15.51 -0.97
C PRO A 326 27.09 -15.20 -1.36
N VAL A 327 26.15 -15.53 -0.47
CA VAL A 327 24.72 -15.27 -0.72
C VAL A 327 24.42 -13.77 -0.73
N VAL A 328 25.10 -12.99 0.10
CA VAL A 328 24.97 -11.53 0.14
C VAL A 328 25.52 -10.89 -1.14
N ASP A 329 26.67 -11.35 -1.63
CA ASP A 329 27.29 -10.85 -2.86
C ASP A 329 26.41 -11.14 -4.08
N ASP A 330 25.88 -12.36 -4.20
CA ASP A 330 24.95 -12.74 -5.27
C ASP A 330 23.66 -11.90 -5.22
N MET A 331 23.09 -11.72 -4.03
CA MET A 331 21.89 -10.89 -3.83
C MET A 331 22.12 -9.44 -4.27
N LYS A 332 23.32 -8.89 -4.03
CA LYS A 332 23.67 -7.53 -4.46
C LYS A 332 23.64 -7.42 -5.98
N SER A 333 24.23 -8.38 -6.70
CA SER A 333 24.22 -8.39 -8.17
C SER A 333 22.80 -8.50 -8.74
N ILE A 334 21.93 -9.32 -8.13
CA ILE A 334 20.52 -9.41 -8.54
C ILE A 334 19.77 -8.10 -8.24
N ALA A 335 20.07 -7.45 -7.11
CA ALA A 335 19.46 -6.17 -6.75
C ALA A 335 19.82 -5.05 -7.74
N GLU A 336 21.05 -5.02 -8.26
CA GLU A 336 21.46 -4.08 -9.30
C GLU A 336 20.62 -4.22 -10.59
N ASN A 337 20.26 -5.46 -10.99
CA ASN A 337 19.34 -5.70 -12.10
C ASN A 337 17.92 -5.24 -11.77
N ALA A 338 17.43 -5.53 -10.57
CA ALA A 338 16.09 -5.11 -10.14
C ALA A 338 15.97 -3.58 -10.07
N ASP A 339 17.03 -2.88 -9.68
CA ASP A 339 17.09 -1.41 -9.67
C ASP A 339 16.98 -0.82 -11.08
N GLU A 340 17.55 -1.49 -12.10
CA GLU A 340 17.35 -1.12 -13.50
C GLU A 340 15.90 -1.36 -13.95
N GLY A 341 15.30 -2.49 -13.56
CA GLY A 341 13.88 -2.76 -13.78
C GLY A 341 12.99 -1.68 -13.15
N LYS A 342 13.30 -1.24 -11.92
CA LYS A 342 12.64 -0.12 -11.25
C LYS A 342 12.82 1.19 -12.00
N ARG A 343 14.02 1.49 -12.51
CA ARG A 343 14.27 2.70 -13.29
C ARG A 343 13.40 2.75 -14.55
N LEU A 344 13.30 1.63 -15.29
CA LEU A 344 12.43 1.52 -16.47
C LEU A 344 10.96 1.66 -16.12
N TYR A 345 10.52 1.07 -15.00
CA TYR A 345 9.15 1.22 -14.50
C TYR A 345 8.77 2.69 -14.25
N LEU A 346 9.69 3.45 -13.65
CA LEU A 346 9.47 4.88 -13.41
C LEU A 346 9.48 5.73 -14.70
N LEU A 347 10.11 5.23 -15.76
CA LEU A 347 10.03 5.81 -17.11
C LEU A 347 8.81 5.33 -17.89
N GLN A 348 7.96 4.50 -17.29
CA GLN A 348 6.79 3.87 -17.90
C GLN A 348 7.11 2.90 -19.06
N GLU A 349 8.36 2.41 -19.11
CA GLU A 349 8.81 1.35 -20.03
C GLU A 349 8.48 -0.02 -19.42
N TYR A 350 7.19 -0.32 -19.31
CA TYR A 350 6.68 -1.45 -18.53
C TYR A 350 7.08 -2.82 -19.11
N GLY A 351 7.20 -2.95 -20.43
CA GLY A 351 7.54 -4.22 -21.08
C GLY A 351 8.98 -4.66 -20.77
N GLU A 352 9.93 -3.74 -20.90
CA GLU A 352 11.33 -3.95 -20.58
C GLU A 352 11.54 -4.14 -19.08
N SER A 353 10.86 -3.32 -18.26
CA SER A 353 10.86 -3.47 -16.81
C SER A 353 10.38 -4.87 -16.38
N TYR A 354 9.28 -5.36 -16.98
CA TYR A 354 8.76 -6.70 -16.73
C TYR A 354 9.78 -7.79 -17.05
N SER A 355 10.40 -7.72 -18.22
CA SER A 355 11.39 -8.70 -18.67
C SER A 355 12.59 -8.78 -17.71
N ILE A 356 13.08 -7.63 -17.23
CA ILE A 356 14.17 -7.58 -16.24
C ILE A 356 13.72 -8.14 -14.89
N MET A 357 12.54 -7.76 -14.43
CA MET A 357 12.02 -8.19 -13.13
C MET A 357 11.68 -9.68 -13.09
N GLU A 358 11.24 -10.25 -14.20
CA GLU A 358 11.04 -11.71 -14.32
C GLU A 358 12.35 -12.46 -14.08
N VAL A 359 13.43 -12.07 -14.77
CA VAL A 359 14.77 -12.65 -14.57
C VAL A 359 15.26 -12.44 -13.13
N ALA A 360 15.08 -11.24 -12.57
CA ALA A 360 15.51 -10.95 -11.20
C ALA A 360 14.76 -11.81 -10.16
N VAL A 361 13.46 -12.05 -10.34
CA VAL A 361 12.67 -12.94 -9.48
C VAL A 361 13.14 -14.38 -9.60
N GLU A 362 13.35 -14.90 -10.81
CA GLU A 362 13.88 -16.26 -11.02
C GLU A 362 15.24 -16.46 -10.35
N GLN A 363 16.15 -15.49 -10.49
CA GLN A 363 17.46 -15.50 -9.83
C GLN A 363 17.34 -15.46 -8.31
N MET A 364 16.42 -14.64 -7.77
CA MET A 364 16.19 -14.56 -6.33
C MET A 364 15.60 -15.88 -5.77
N GLU A 365 14.77 -16.57 -6.54
CA GLU A 365 14.24 -17.89 -6.19
C GLU A 365 15.32 -18.98 -6.16
N ALA A 366 16.25 -18.95 -7.13
CA ALA A 366 17.42 -19.82 -7.10
C ALA A 366 18.30 -19.54 -5.86
N LEU A 367 18.54 -18.26 -5.56
CA LEU A 367 19.32 -17.85 -4.39
C LEU A 367 18.65 -18.25 -3.07
N ARG A 368 17.31 -18.21 -3.01
CA ARG A 368 16.53 -18.71 -1.88
C ARG A 368 16.82 -20.20 -1.62
N ALA A 369 16.88 -21.02 -2.67
CA ALA A 369 17.21 -22.43 -2.53
C ALA A 369 18.63 -22.63 -1.96
N ASP A 370 19.59 -21.81 -2.37
CA ASP A 370 20.96 -21.86 -1.85
C ASP A 370 21.06 -21.41 -0.39
N ALA A 371 20.30 -20.38 0.00
CA ALA A 371 20.18 -19.98 1.41
C ALA A 371 19.60 -21.11 2.28
N ILE A 372 18.59 -21.84 1.79
CA ILE A 372 18.04 -23.01 2.49
C ILE A 372 19.09 -24.12 2.62
N ARG A 373 19.85 -24.43 1.56
CA ARG A 373 20.94 -25.41 1.64
C ARG A 373 22.04 -24.99 2.61
N LEU A 374 22.31 -23.69 2.75
CA LEU A 374 23.27 -23.18 3.72
C LEU A 374 22.74 -23.34 5.15
N LYS A 375 21.45 -23.05 5.37
CA LYS A 375 20.75 -23.29 6.65
C LYS A 375 20.82 -24.76 7.05
N ASP A 376 20.56 -25.68 6.13
CA ASP A 376 20.57 -27.12 6.41
C ASP A 376 21.98 -27.61 6.77
N ARG A 377 23.02 -27.08 6.12
CA ARG A 377 24.42 -27.33 6.48
C ARG A 377 24.79 -26.80 7.87
N ALA A 378 24.30 -25.62 8.24
CA ALA A 378 24.52 -25.06 9.57
C ALA A 378 23.83 -25.90 10.66
N LEU A 379 22.58 -26.30 10.43
CA LEU A 379 21.81 -27.13 11.36
C LEU A 379 22.37 -28.54 11.51
N LEU A 380 22.98 -29.10 10.46
CA LEU A 380 23.66 -30.39 10.55
C LEU A 380 24.75 -30.39 11.62
N TRP A 381 25.55 -29.31 11.71
CA TRP A 381 26.60 -29.21 12.73
C TRP A 381 26.03 -29.10 14.14
N VAL A 382 24.93 -28.38 14.31
CA VAL A 382 24.21 -28.32 15.60
C VAL A 382 23.77 -29.71 16.01
N TYR A 383 23.15 -30.45 15.09
CA TYR A 383 22.70 -31.81 15.35
C TYR A 383 23.85 -32.76 15.69
N VAL A 384 24.99 -32.66 14.99
CA VAL A 384 26.18 -33.47 15.28
C VAL A 384 26.76 -33.14 16.66
N ILE A 385 26.86 -31.86 17.03
CA ILE A 385 27.36 -31.44 18.34
C ILE A 385 26.42 -31.91 19.45
N GLU A 386 25.12 -31.74 19.26
CA GLU A 386 24.10 -32.23 20.20
C GLU A 386 24.20 -33.75 20.35
N TYR A 387 24.24 -34.49 19.25
CA TYR A 387 24.35 -35.94 19.24
C TYR A 387 25.62 -36.43 19.95
N ILE A 388 26.77 -35.82 19.68
CA ILE A 388 28.04 -36.16 20.35
C ILE A 388 27.99 -35.80 21.84
N SER A 389 27.38 -34.66 22.20
CA SER A 389 27.26 -34.22 23.60
C SER A 389 26.37 -35.17 24.40
N VAL A 390 25.19 -35.53 23.86
CA VAL A 390 24.26 -36.48 24.48
C VAL A 390 24.90 -37.87 24.59
N THR A 391 25.55 -38.34 23.53
CA THR A 391 26.25 -39.64 23.52
C THR A 391 27.40 -39.64 24.52
N GLY A 392 28.20 -38.57 24.58
CA GLY A 392 29.32 -38.42 25.51
C GLY A 392 28.87 -38.42 26.97
N VAL A 393 27.81 -37.66 27.31
CA VAL A 393 27.22 -37.66 28.66
C VAL A 393 26.68 -39.05 29.01
N PHE A 394 25.97 -39.71 28.10
CA PHE A 394 25.44 -41.05 28.32
C PHE A 394 26.55 -42.08 28.57
N MET A 395 27.62 -42.08 27.75
CA MET A 395 28.76 -42.98 27.91
C MET A 395 29.49 -42.73 29.24
N LEU A 396 29.69 -41.46 29.62
CA LEU A 396 30.33 -41.09 30.89
C LEU A 396 29.50 -41.55 32.08
N SER A 397 28.19 -41.28 32.09
CA SER A 397 27.28 -41.74 33.14
C SER A 397 27.23 -43.27 33.23
N GLY A 398 27.17 -43.96 32.09
CA GLY A 398 27.22 -45.41 32.02
C GLY A 398 28.53 -45.98 32.58
N PHE A 399 29.67 -45.39 32.22
CA PHE A 399 30.98 -45.79 32.73
C PHE A 399 31.12 -45.58 34.25
N LEU A 400 30.66 -44.44 34.77
CA LEU A 400 30.68 -44.14 36.20
C LEU A 400 29.79 -45.11 36.98
N LEU A 401 28.57 -45.37 36.49
CA LEU A 401 27.65 -46.32 37.09
C LEU A 401 28.24 -47.73 37.11
N TRP A 402 28.78 -48.20 35.98
CA TRP A 402 29.43 -49.49 35.86
C TRP A 402 30.63 -49.60 36.82
N THR A 403 31.49 -48.59 36.86
CA THR A 403 32.67 -48.54 37.75
C THR A 403 32.24 -48.64 39.22
N LEU A 404 31.16 -47.94 39.59
CA LEU A 404 30.60 -47.99 40.94
C LEU A 404 30.02 -49.39 41.26
N MET A 405 29.32 -50.02 40.31
CA MET A 405 28.79 -51.37 40.46
C MET A 405 29.89 -52.43 40.60
N VAL A 406 30.92 -52.40 39.75
CA VAL A 406 32.05 -53.35 39.78
C VAL A 406 32.86 -53.18 41.06
N ARG A 407 33.16 -51.94 41.46
CA ARG A 407 33.83 -51.68 42.74
C ARG A 407 32.98 -52.19 43.90
N ARG A 408 31.66 -52.01 43.88
CA ARG A 408 30.77 -52.54 44.91
C ARG A 408 30.71 -54.08 44.92
N SER A 409 30.83 -54.73 43.75
CA SER A 409 30.94 -56.18 43.63
C SER A 409 32.22 -56.73 44.25
N LEU A 410 33.34 -56.01 44.17
CA LEU A 410 34.63 -56.40 44.75
C LEU A 410 34.68 -56.20 46.28
N TYR A 411 33.78 -55.39 46.85
CA TYR A 411 33.74 -55.06 48.28
C TYR A 411 32.75 -55.91 49.10
N ARG A 412 32.36 -57.10 48.63
CA ARG A 412 31.36 -57.91 49.34
C ARG A 412 31.67 -59.41 49.41
N GLU A 413 32.54 -59.78 50.34
CA GLU A 413 32.19 -60.89 51.25
C GLU A 413 31.59 -60.26 52.51
N VAL A 414 30.26 -60.23 52.62
CA VAL A 414 29.66 -60.04 53.95
C VAL A 414 29.80 -61.39 54.63
N THR A 415 30.71 -61.48 55.58
CA THR A 415 30.78 -62.55 56.57
C THR A 415 29.37 -62.82 57.05
N VAL A 416 28.82 -63.98 56.69
CA VAL A 416 27.49 -64.41 57.09
C VAL A 416 27.52 -64.56 58.61
N THR A 417 26.89 -63.65 59.34
CA THR A 417 26.76 -63.76 60.80
C THR A 417 25.90 -65.00 61.08
N LYS A 418 26.53 -66.11 61.48
CA LYS A 418 25.84 -67.32 61.94
C LYS A 418 24.92 -66.94 63.10
N LEU A 419 23.61 -67.16 62.93
CA LEU A 419 22.65 -67.16 64.02
C LEU A 419 23.03 -68.30 64.97
N ARG A 420 23.30 -67.96 66.24
CA ARG A 420 23.56 -68.91 67.31
C ARG A 420 22.21 -69.27 67.93
N GLU A 421 21.76 -70.51 67.76
CA GLU A 421 20.71 -71.07 68.61
C GLU A 421 21.26 -71.20 70.04
N THR A 422 20.55 -70.60 70.98
CA THR A 422 20.67 -70.88 72.42
C THR A 422 19.28 -71.23 72.91
N GLU A 423 19.15 -72.47 73.36
CA GLU A 423 18.14 -72.96 74.29
C GLU A 423 18.18 -72.22 75.63
#